data_AF-A0A6L4ZLV9-F1
#
_entry.id   AF-A0A6L4ZLV9-F1
#
_cell.length_a   1.000
_cell.length_b   1.000
_cell.length_c   1.000
_cell.angle_alpha   90.00
_cell.angle_beta   90.00
_cell.angle_gamma   90.00
#
_symmetry.space_group_name_H-M   'P 1'
#
loop_
_entity.id
_entity.type
_entity.pdbx_description
1 polymer ?
#
loop_
_entity_poly.entity_id
_entity_poly.type
_entity_poly.pdbx_seq_one_letter_code
_entity_poly.pdbx_strand_id
1 'polypeptide(L)'
;MPNPGRITRLSAPSGPGVREDSGVYEGFEVPIYYDPLLSKLSVWAATRPEAIARLSRVLDEYHIDGIKTTIPFFKEILKQDDFIKGNLDTGYIERNWNPTSTKPTETPETKELQHLAALVTAIHHNSNNQKSNNQTINQAKQSAWRLSTRAKGRGF
;
A
#
# COMPACT_ATOMS: atom_id res chain seq x y z
N MET A 1 -12.98 -11.18 6.44
CA MET A 1 -14.38 -10.91 6.06
C MET A 1 -14.46 -10.75 4.55
N PRO A 2 -15.54 -11.21 3.89
CA PRO A 2 -15.75 -11.02 2.46
C PRO A 2 -15.77 -9.53 2.09
N ASN A 3 -15.31 -9.21 0.89
CA ASN A 3 -15.27 -7.85 0.37
C ASN A 3 -16.04 -7.79 -0.97
N PRO A 4 -17.39 -7.72 -0.92
CA PRO A 4 -18.21 -7.57 -2.13
C PRO A 4 -17.93 -6.22 -2.79
N GLY A 5 -18.18 -6.16 -4.09
CA GLY A 5 -17.98 -4.94 -4.87
C GLY A 5 -17.63 -5.24 -6.32
N ARG A 6 -17.37 -4.17 -7.07
CA ARG A 6 -17.07 -4.24 -8.49
C ARG A 6 -15.60 -4.53 -8.74
N ILE A 7 -15.33 -5.51 -9.60
CA ILE A 7 -14.00 -5.73 -10.15
C ILE A 7 -13.72 -4.62 -11.17
N THR A 8 -12.76 -3.75 -10.89
CA THR A 8 -12.44 -2.60 -11.77
C THR A 8 -11.41 -2.94 -12.83
N ARG A 9 -10.57 -3.95 -12.57
CA ARG A 9 -9.58 -4.47 -13.50
C ARG A 9 -9.34 -5.94 -13.22
N LEU A 10 -9.23 -6.75 -14.27
CA LEU A 10 -8.88 -8.16 -14.17
C LEU A 10 -7.85 -8.55 -15.21
N SER A 11 -6.69 -9.02 -14.74
CA SER A 11 -5.64 -9.62 -15.59
C SER A 11 -5.38 -11.03 -15.11
N ALA A 12 -5.99 -12.01 -15.79
CA ALA A 12 -5.82 -13.41 -15.48
C ALA A 12 -4.43 -13.90 -15.97
N PRO A 13 -3.72 -14.70 -15.17
CA PRO A 13 -2.42 -15.24 -15.55
C PRO A 13 -2.58 -16.39 -16.55
N SER A 14 -1.51 -16.69 -17.29
CA SER A 14 -1.52 -17.80 -18.25
C SER A 14 -0.15 -18.46 -18.39
N GLY A 15 -0.05 -19.42 -19.31
CA GLY A 15 1.19 -20.07 -19.70
C GLY A 15 1.24 -21.57 -19.38
N PRO A 16 2.38 -22.22 -19.69
CA PRO A 16 2.51 -23.68 -19.57
C PRO A 16 2.33 -24.19 -18.15
N GLY A 17 1.48 -25.22 -18.00
CA GLY A 17 1.18 -25.83 -16.72
C GLY A 17 0.37 -24.93 -15.78
N VAL A 18 -0.35 -23.93 -16.31
CA VAL A 18 -1.26 -23.06 -15.55
C VAL A 18 -2.68 -23.30 -16.03
N ARG A 19 -3.61 -23.52 -15.11
CA ARG A 19 -5.05 -23.56 -15.38
C ARG A 19 -5.78 -22.64 -14.43
N GLU A 20 -6.55 -21.74 -15.02
CA GLU A 20 -7.47 -20.85 -14.33
C GLU A 20 -8.91 -21.26 -14.68
N ASP A 21 -9.77 -21.27 -13.67
CA ASP A 21 -11.19 -21.58 -13.79
C ASP A 21 -11.94 -20.49 -13.03
N SER A 22 -12.44 -19.49 -13.78
CA SER A 22 -13.04 -18.27 -13.24
C SER A 22 -14.46 -18.07 -13.76
N GLY A 23 -15.33 -17.61 -12.85
CA GLY A 23 -16.68 -17.16 -13.17
C GLY A 23 -16.82 -15.64 -13.24
N VAL A 24 -15.73 -14.89 -13.07
CA VAL A 24 -15.74 -13.43 -12.98
C VAL A 24 -15.00 -12.78 -14.15
N TYR A 25 -15.35 -11.54 -14.46
CA TYR A 25 -14.78 -10.74 -15.54
C TYR A 25 -14.63 -9.28 -15.10
N GLU A 26 -13.85 -8.49 -15.84
CA GLU A 26 -13.70 -7.06 -15.56
C GLU A 26 -15.07 -6.36 -15.63
N GLY A 27 -15.40 -5.59 -14.60
CA GLY A 27 -16.68 -4.93 -14.44
C GLY A 27 -17.76 -5.76 -13.72
N PHE A 28 -17.49 -7.03 -13.41
CA PHE A 28 -18.39 -7.91 -12.65
C PHE A 28 -18.60 -7.40 -11.21
N GLU A 29 -19.85 -7.46 -10.74
CA GLU A 29 -20.23 -7.09 -9.38
C GLU A 29 -20.28 -8.33 -8.50
N VAL A 30 -19.37 -8.45 -7.54
CA VAL A 30 -19.32 -9.58 -6.62
C VAL A 30 -20.43 -9.44 -5.58
N PRO A 31 -21.41 -10.36 -5.54
CA PRO A 31 -22.57 -10.26 -4.65
C PRO A 31 -22.19 -10.57 -3.20
N ILE A 32 -22.96 -10.01 -2.25
CA ILE A 32 -22.82 -10.32 -0.82
C ILE A 32 -23.51 -11.64 -0.41
N TYR A 33 -24.43 -12.14 -1.24
CA TYR A 33 -25.33 -13.25 -0.89
C TYR A 33 -24.76 -14.65 -1.14
N TYR A 34 -23.62 -14.75 -1.83
CA TYR A 34 -22.98 -16.01 -2.19
C TYR A 34 -21.56 -16.09 -1.65
N ASP A 35 -20.98 -17.29 -1.71
CA ASP A 35 -19.58 -17.50 -1.37
C ASP A 35 -18.68 -16.62 -2.26
N PRO A 36 -17.73 -15.83 -1.72
CA PRO A 36 -16.85 -14.94 -2.49
C PRO A 36 -15.77 -15.67 -3.32
N LEU A 37 -16.03 -16.89 -3.79
CA LEU A 37 -15.11 -17.61 -4.67
C LEU A 37 -15.10 -16.95 -6.06
N LEU A 38 -13.98 -16.29 -6.39
CA LEU A 38 -13.81 -15.59 -7.67
C LEU A 38 -13.30 -16.52 -8.77
N SER A 39 -12.23 -17.27 -8.46
CA SER A 39 -11.50 -18.10 -9.41
C SER A 39 -10.74 -19.20 -8.68
N LYS A 40 -10.55 -20.33 -9.37
CA LYS A 40 -9.69 -21.43 -8.96
C LYS A 40 -8.46 -21.45 -9.85
N LEU A 41 -7.31 -21.19 -9.25
CA LEU A 41 -6.01 -21.22 -9.91
C LEU A 41 -5.25 -22.51 -9.53
N SER A 42 -4.75 -23.22 -10.54
CA SER A 42 -3.95 -24.44 -10.36
C SER A 42 -2.73 -24.42 -11.26
N VAL A 43 -1.63 -24.98 -10.77
CA VAL A 43 -0.40 -25.14 -11.54
C VAL A 43 0.12 -26.57 -11.46
N TRP A 44 0.85 -26.98 -12.49
CA TRP A 44 1.49 -28.28 -12.57
C TRP A 44 2.98 -28.13 -12.89
N ALA A 45 3.80 -29.05 -12.37
CA ALA A 45 5.23 -29.17 -12.63
C ALA A 45 5.70 -30.62 -12.37
N ALA A 46 6.93 -30.93 -12.78
CA ALA A 46 7.52 -32.24 -12.48
C ALA A 46 7.92 -32.36 -11.01
N THR A 47 8.35 -31.26 -10.39
CA THR A 47 8.79 -31.23 -8.99
C THR A 47 8.01 -30.21 -8.17
N ARG A 48 7.93 -30.44 -6.84
CA ARG A 48 7.27 -29.51 -5.92
C ARG A 48 7.90 -28.11 -5.93
N PRO A 49 9.25 -27.96 -5.88
CA PRO A 49 9.87 -26.64 -5.99
C PRO A 49 9.52 -25.90 -7.28
N GLU A 50 9.48 -26.60 -8.43
CA GLU A 50 9.06 -25.99 -9.70
C GLU A 50 7.58 -25.57 -9.67
N ALA A 51 6.70 -26.37 -9.06
CA ALA A 51 5.29 -26.03 -8.93
C ALA A 51 5.11 -24.78 -8.06
N ILE A 52 5.85 -24.66 -6.95
CA ILE A 52 5.86 -23.45 -6.11
C ILE A 52 6.37 -22.25 -6.89
N ALA A 53 7.51 -22.40 -7.59
CA ALA A 53 8.08 -21.30 -8.38
C ALA A 53 7.11 -20.82 -9.47
N ARG A 54 6.44 -21.77 -10.15
CA ARG A 54 5.39 -21.46 -11.12
C ARG A 54 4.20 -20.76 -10.46
N LEU A 55 3.72 -21.25 -9.31
CA LEU A 55 2.61 -20.63 -8.59
C LEU A 55 2.96 -19.21 -8.12
N SER A 56 4.18 -19.00 -7.65
CA SER A 56 4.67 -17.67 -7.25
C SER A 56 4.60 -16.69 -8.41
N ARG A 57 5.18 -17.04 -9.57
CA ARG A 57 5.12 -16.21 -10.80
C ARG A 57 3.68 -15.90 -11.19
N VAL A 58 2.82 -16.91 -11.21
CA VAL A 58 1.42 -16.78 -11.63
C VAL A 58 0.62 -15.87 -10.68
N LEU A 59 0.89 -15.94 -9.37
CA LEU A 59 0.28 -15.04 -8.39
C LEU A 59 0.83 -13.60 -8.49
N ASP A 60 2.04 -13.40 -9.00
CA ASP A 60 2.56 -12.07 -9.33
C ASP A 60 1.87 -11.45 -10.55
N GLU A 61 1.47 -12.27 -11.52
CA GLU A 61 0.77 -11.85 -12.74
C GLU A 61 -0.75 -11.68 -12.56
N TYR A 62 -1.33 -12.31 -11.52
CA TYR A 62 -2.78 -12.27 -11.30
C TYR A 62 -3.20 -10.97 -10.60
N HIS A 63 -3.75 -10.04 -11.38
CA HIS A 63 -4.25 -8.76 -10.86
C HIS A 63 -5.77 -8.74 -10.86
N ILE A 64 -6.34 -8.44 -9.70
CA ILE A 64 -7.77 -8.21 -9.50
C ILE A 64 -7.90 -6.94 -8.64
N ASP A 65 -8.40 -5.87 -9.23
CA ASP A 65 -8.58 -4.58 -8.56
C ASP A 65 -10.05 -4.31 -8.26
N GLY A 66 -10.31 -3.40 -7.32
CA GLY A 66 -11.66 -3.00 -6.90
C GLY A 66 -12.19 -3.77 -5.68
N ILE A 67 -11.63 -4.95 -5.41
CA ILE A 67 -11.96 -5.77 -4.24
C ILE A 67 -10.69 -6.32 -3.57
N LYS A 68 -10.81 -6.80 -2.32
CA LYS A 68 -9.71 -7.47 -1.62
C LYS A 68 -9.72 -8.96 -1.97
N THR A 69 -8.55 -9.52 -2.22
CA THR A 69 -8.39 -10.95 -2.56
C THR A 69 -7.46 -11.66 -1.58
N THR A 70 -7.43 -12.99 -1.68
CA THR A 70 -6.52 -13.87 -0.92
C THR A 70 -5.15 -14.01 -1.57
N ILE A 71 -4.89 -13.36 -2.71
CA ILE A 71 -3.62 -13.45 -3.44
C ILE A 71 -2.41 -13.08 -2.56
N PRO A 72 -2.41 -11.96 -1.80
CA PRO A 72 -1.27 -11.60 -0.96
C PRO A 72 -0.97 -12.66 0.11
N PHE A 73 -2.01 -13.28 0.68
CA PHE A 73 -1.86 -14.35 1.66
C PHE A 73 -1.17 -15.58 1.06
N PHE A 74 -1.59 -16.03 -0.13
CA PHE A 74 -0.94 -17.16 -0.79
C PHE A 74 0.50 -16.85 -1.17
N LYS A 75 0.81 -15.63 -1.61
CA LYS A 75 2.18 -15.20 -1.91
C LYS A 75 3.10 -15.30 -0.70
N GLU A 76 2.61 -14.99 0.49
CA GLU A 76 3.40 -15.11 1.70
C GLU A 76 3.57 -16.57 2.15
N ILE A 77 2.51 -17.40 2.06
CA ILE A 77 2.61 -18.84 2.38
C ILE A 77 3.68 -19.52 1.53
N LEU A 78 3.76 -19.17 0.23
CA LEU A 78 4.74 -19.78 -0.68
C LEU A 78 6.20 -19.49 -0.31
N LYS A 79 6.45 -18.48 0.53
CA LYS A 79 7.79 -18.13 1.03
C LYS A 79 8.16 -18.90 2.31
N GLN A 80 7.21 -19.59 2.94
CA GLN A 80 7.45 -20.26 4.22
C GLN A 80 8.13 -21.62 4.03
N ASP A 81 9.20 -21.85 4.79
CA ASP A 81 10.02 -23.06 4.74
C ASP A 81 9.21 -24.35 4.93
N ASP A 82 8.30 -24.34 5.91
CA ASP A 82 7.43 -25.49 6.19
C ASP A 82 6.47 -25.77 5.02
N PHE A 83 5.93 -24.71 4.39
CA PHE A 83 5.17 -24.86 3.17
C PHE A 83 6.03 -25.41 2.05
N ILE A 84 7.27 -24.95 1.87
CA ILE A 84 8.18 -25.44 0.82
C ILE A 84 8.55 -26.92 1.01
N LYS A 85 8.76 -27.34 2.26
CA LYS A 85 9.10 -28.73 2.63
C LYS A 85 7.89 -29.66 2.68
N GLY A 86 6.67 -29.10 2.71
CA GLY A 86 5.44 -29.89 2.81
C GLY A 86 5.10 -30.34 4.23
N ASN A 87 5.66 -29.69 5.25
CA ASN A 87 5.38 -29.94 6.66
C ASN A 87 4.06 -29.26 7.06
N LEU A 88 2.93 -29.79 6.59
CA LEU A 88 1.61 -29.18 6.73
C LEU A 88 0.67 -30.09 7.52
N ASP A 89 -0.14 -29.48 8.39
CA ASP A 89 -1.28 -30.09 9.05
C ASP A 89 -2.43 -29.09 9.15
N THR A 90 -3.56 -29.49 9.72
CA THR A 90 -4.78 -28.67 9.80
C THR A 90 -4.64 -27.44 10.68
N GLY A 91 -3.62 -27.36 11.54
CA GLY A 91 -3.33 -26.20 12.39
C GLY A 91 -2.18 -25.33 11.88
N TYR A 92 -1.69 -25.58 10.65
CA TYR A 92 -0.52 -24.92 10.09
C TYR A 92 -0.67 -23.39 10.05
N ILE A 93 -1.82 -22.90 9.58
CA ILE A 93 -2.05 -21.47 9.37
C ILE A 93 -2.10 -20.74 10.71
N GLU A 94 -2.76 -21.31 11.71
CA GLU A 94 -2.88 -20.73 13.05
C GLU A 94 -1.51 -20.55 13.73
N ARG A 95 -0.55 -21.44 13.44
CA ARG A 95 0.81 -21.37 13.99
C ARG A 95 1.73 -20.44 13.20
N ASN A 96 1.58 -20.39 11.88
CA ASN A 96 2.58 -19.80 10.98
C ASN A 96 2.14 -18.50 10.30
N TRP A 97 0.87 -18.08 10.43
CA TRP A 97 0.36 -16.87 9.79
C TRP A 97 -0.18 -15.87 10.81
N ASN A 98 0.38 -14.66 10.79
CA ASN A 98 -0.16 -13.53 11.53
C ASN A 98 -0.61 -12.42 10.55
N PRO A 99 -1.93 -12.19 10.39
CA PRO A 99 -2.46 -11.23 9.41
C PRO A 99 -2.01 -9.79 9.67
N THR A 100 -1.63 -9.45 10.90
CA THR A 100 -1.18 -8.10 11.31
C THR A 100 0.28 -7.83 10.91
N SER A 101 1.05 -8.86 10.53
CA SER A 101 2.47 -8.71 10.16
C SER A 101 2.69 -8.30 8.71
N THR A 102 1.61 -8.17 7.91
CA THR A 102 1.69 -7.66 6.54
C THR A 102 2.00 -6.17 6.56
N LYS A 103 3.28 -5.83 6.68
CA LYS A 103 3.75 -4.49 6.34
C LYS A 103 3.34 -4.25 4.87
N PRO A 104 2.75 -3.10 4.52
CA PRO A 104 2.57 -2.74 3.12
C PRO A 104 3.90 -2.96 2.43
N THR A 105 3.92 -3.73 1.34
CA THR A 105 5.14 -3.93 0.56
C THR A 105 5.63 -2.55 0.14
N GLU A 106 6.68 -2.07 0.81
CA GLU A 106 7.39 -0.86 0.43
C GLU A 106 8.11 -1.19 -0.89
N THR A 107 7.43 -0.98 -2.01
CA THR A 107 8.07 -0.94 -3.32
C THR A 107 9.16 0.14 -3.31
N PRO A 108 10.25 -0.01 -4.06
CA PRO A 108 11.27 1.04 -4.18
C PRO A 108 10.65 2.40 -4.54
N GLU A 109 9.63 2.37 -5.41
CA GLU A 109 8.85 3.55 -5.82
C GLU A 109 8.09 4.19 -4.66
N THR A 110 7.48 3.41 -3.75
CA THR A 110 6.79 3.99 -2.58
C THR A 110 7.75 4.60 -1.58
N LYS A 111 8.97 4.07 -1.44
CA LYS A 111 10.03 4.74 -0.64
C LYS A 111 10.43 6.06 -1.26
N GLU A 112 10.68 6.11 -2.56
CA GLU A 112 11.03 7.36 -3.25
C GLU A 112 9.91 8.39 -3.14
N LEU A 113 8.65 7.98 -3.36
CA LEU A 113 7.48 8.85 -3.21
C LEU A 113 7.30 9.34 -1.77
N GLN A 114 7.58 8.52 -0.75
CA GLN A 114 7.57 8.93 0.66
C GLN A 114 8.65 9.97 0.95
N HIS A 115 9.87 9.78 0.46
CA HIS A 115 10.96 10.74 0.62
C HIS A 115 10.67 12.06 -0.09
N LEU A 116 10.13 12.01 -1.31
CA LEU A 116 9.72 13.20 -2.07
C LEU A 116 8.57 13.94 -1.35
N ALA A 117 7.56 13.22 -0.86
CA ALA A 117 6.47 13.80 -0.09
C ALA A 117 6.97 14.46 1.21
N ALA A 118 7.91 13.81 1.92
CA ALA A 118 8.55 14.36 3.11
C ALA A 118 9.35 15.64 2.80
N LEU A 119 10.13 15.65 1.71
CA LEU A 119 10.90 16.81 1.25
C LEU A 119 9.96 17.98 0.92
N VAL A 120 8.92 17.74 0.12
CA VAL A 120 7.95 18.77 -0.29
C VAL A 120 7.22 19.35 0.94
N THR A 121 6.82 18.49 1.88
CA THR A 121 6.17 18.92 3.13
C THR A 121 7.09 19.80 3.98
N ALA A 122 8.36 19.43 4.11
CA ALA A 122 9.36 20.21 4.84
C ALA A 122 9.61 21.59 4.20
N ILE A 123 9.71 21.65 2.87
CA ILE A 123 9.84 22.90 2.11
C ILE A 123 8.60 23.78 2.33
N HIS A 124 7.41 23.21 2.20
CA HIS A 124 6.16 23.95 2.41
C HIS A 124 6.08 24.53 3.83
N HIS A 125 6.42 23.74 4.86
CA HIS A 125 6.45 24.18 6.25
C HIS A 125 7.48 25.30 6.50
N ASN A 126 8.69 25.19 5.93
CA ASN A 126 9.72 26.22 6.06
C ASN A 126 9.33 27.52 5.34
N SER A 127 8.71 27.42 4.16
CA SER A 127 8.24 28.59 3.40
C SER A 127 7.15 29.38 4.15
N ASN A 128 6.26 28.70 4.89
CA ASN A 128 5.27 29.34 5.73
C ASN A 128 5.90 30.00 6.97
N ASN A 129 6.90 29.37 7.60
CA ASN A 129 7.64 29.99 8.70
C ASN A 129 8.39 31.26 8.27
N GLN A 130 8.95 31.29 7.04
CA GLN A 130 9.60 32.48 6.49
C GLN A 130 8.60 33.63 6.22
N LYS A 131 7.37 33.32 5.78
CA LYS A 131 6.31 34.33 5.58
C LYS A 131 5.84 34.93 6.92
N SER A 132 5.66 34.11 7.95
CA SER A 132 5.33 34.58 9.30
C SER A 132 6.43 35.48 9.87
N ASN A 133 7.70 35.09 9.73
CA ASN A 133 8.83 35.87 10.26
C ASN A 133 9.01 37.21 9.51
N ASN A 134 8.78 37.25 8.19
CA ASN A 134 8.82 38.50 7.42
C ASN A 134 7.64 39.45 7.70
N GLN A 135 6.47 38.95 8.13
CA GLN A 135 5.39 39.81 8.63
C GLN A 135 5.74 40.43 9.99
N THR A 136 6.35 39.66 10.90
CA THR A 136 6.77 40.17 12.22
C THR A 136 7.90 41.21 12.10
N ILE A 137 8.89 40.98 11.22
CA ILE A 137 9.99 41.93 10.99
C ILE A 137 9.50 43.23 10.31
N ASN A 138 8.53 43.14 9.39
CA ASN A 138 7.95 44.33 8.77
C ASN A 138 7.06 45.13 9.73
N GLN A 139 6.30 44.47 10.62
CA GLN A 139 5.58 45.16 11.70
C GLN A 139 6.53 45.79 12.72
N ALA A 140 7.63 45.13 13.07
CA ALA A 140 8.67 45.68 13.95
C ALA A 140 9.38 46.89 13.31
N LYS A 141 9.67 46.86 12.00
CA LYS A 141 10.19 48.01 11.25
C LYS A 141 9.19 49.17 11.16
N GLN A 142 7.89 48.88 11.01
CA GLN A 142 6.84 49.90 10.99
C GLN A 142 6.59 50.51 12.39
N SER A 143 6.88 49.81 13.48
CA SER A 143 6.64 50.27 14.85
C SER A 143 7.83 50.97 15.53
N ALA A 144 9.03 50.96 14.91
CA ALA A 144 10.20 51.69 15.43
C ALA A 144 10.01 53.23 15.49
N TRP A 145 9.14 53.79 14.65
CA TRP A 145 8.78 55.22 14.65
C TRP A 145 7.67 55.60 15.66
N ARG A 146 6.98 54.62 16.25
CA ARG A 146 6.05 54.85 17.37
C ARG A 146 6.77 54.96 18.72
N LEU A 147 8.00 54.47 18.82
CA LEU A 147 8.82 54.52 20.03
C LEU A 147 9.66 55.80 20.17
N SER A 148 9.90 56.54 19.09
CA SER A 148 10.68 57.79 19.13
C SER A 148 9.87 59.04 19.51
N THR A 149 8.53 58.99 19.50
CA THR A 149 7.65 60.16 19.73
C THR A 149 7.27 60.41 21.20
N ARG A 150 7.85 59.69 22.16
CA ARG A 150 7.56 59.90 23.60
C ARG A 150 8.76 60.32 24.46
N ALA A 151 9.91 60.65 23.87
CA ALA A 151 11.13 61.03 24.58
C ALA A 151 11.45 62.53 24.60
N LYS A 152 10.49 63.43 24.28
CA LYS A 152 10.66 64.86 24.53
C LYS A 152 9.35 65.50 24.97
N GLY A 153 9.10 65.43 26.27
CA GLY A 153 8.17 66.33 26.96
C GLY A 153 8.93 67.46 27.65
N ARG A 154 8.25 68.62 27.71
CA ARG A 154 8.36 69.75 28.65
C ARG A 154 9.52 70.76 28.50
N GLY A 155 9.12 72.03 28.47
CA GLY A 155 9.90 73.16 28.97
C GLY A 155 9.52 74.49 28.31
N PHE A 156 8.62 75.22 28.98
CA PHE A 156 8.29 76.67 28.90
C PHE A 156 8.30 77.40 27.55
#